data_AF-A0A813EAQ7-F1
#
_entry.id   AF-A0A813EAQ7-F1
#
_cell.length_a   1.000
_cell.length_b   1.000
_cell.length_c   1.000
_cell.angle_alpha   90.00
_cell.angle_beta   90.00
_cell.angle_gamma   90.00
#
_symmetry.space_group_name_H-M   'P 1'
#
loop_
_entity.id
_entity.type
_entity.pdbx_description
1 polymer ?
#
loop_
_entity_poly.entity_id
_entity_poly.type
_entity_poly.pdbx_seq_one_letter_code
_entity_poly.pdbx_strand_id
1 'polypeptide(L)'
;MPEDAQERLQANLQSKLRKLICKGLGYVDLSDVSTVLQLEPALSFMKLLIERFKVRGQLEEARIAKQWLRLQGLLAVDPTTQAEANSESYFESSVSMTSRRRVAVKTRTAGGQYIPNPKIQDNPLVRKTVHDVVVTCNKCGFELRSSWVFDYRGKLRALVPKNGHLPCGGRYVSVTGSLLVWDTVQILDICPHNTRRAICVRCRGSLICTHKKQRSRCRLCLARKQKDISLSL
;
A
#
# COMPACT_ATOMS: atom_id res chain seq x y z
N MET A 1 -9.44 36.97 3.17
CA MET A 1 -9.32 35.53 3.50
C MET A 1 -8.78 34.62 2.35
N PRO A 2 -7.72 34.99 1.58
CA PRO A 2 -7.02 34.06 0.68
C PRO A 2 -5.73 33.45 1.27
N GLU A 3 -5.10 34.09 2.25
CA GLU A 3 -3.82 33.65 2.85
C GLU A 3 -3.95 32.32 3.61
N ASP A 4 -5.02 32.17 4.40
CA ASP A 4 -5.34 30.94 5.13
C ASP A 4 -5.52 29.71 4.22
N ALA A 5 -6.05 29.92 3.01
CA ALA A 5 -6.23 28.86 2.02
C ALA A 5 -4.91 28.47 1.36
N GLN A 6 -4.04 29.45 1.08
CA GLN A 6 -2.71 29.23 0.53
C GLN A 6 -1.79 28.50 1.52
N GLU A 7 -1.79 28.87 2.79
CA GLU A 7 -1.02 28.18 3.82
C GLU A 7 -1.47 26.72 4.01
N ARG A 8 -2.79 26.48 4.00
CA ARG A 8 -3.35 25.12 4.05
C ARG A 8 -2.96 24.30 2.81
N LEU A 9 -2.94 24.92 1.63
CA LEU A 9 -2.52 24.25 0.40
C LEU A 9 -1.02 23.91 0.42
N GLN A 10 -0.17 24.86 0.84
CA GLN A 10 1.27 24.65 0.97
C GLN A 10 1.60 23.56 2.01
N ALA A 11 0.97 23.58 3.19
CA ALA A 11 1.18 22.56 4.22
C ALA A 11 0.77 21.16 3.72
N ASN A 12 -0.33 21.06 2.98
CA ASN A 12 -0.78 19.81 2.37
C ASN A 12 0.16 19.32 1.25
N LEU A 13 0.68 20.25 0.44
CA LEU A 13 1.64 19.95 -0.62
C LEU A 13 2.97 19.44 -0.02
N GLN A 14 3.49 20.13 1.00
CA GLN A 14 4.69 19.74 1.73
C GLN A 14 4.56 18.34 2.36
N SER A 15 3.41 18.04 2.96
CA SER A 15 3.10 16.70 3.50
C SER A 15 3.05 15.61 2.41
N LYS A 16 2.51 15.93 1.24
CA LYS A 16 2.44 14.99 0.11
C LYS A 16 3.82 14.74 -0.50
N LEU A 17 4.62 15.78 -0.72
CA LEU A 17 5.97 15.69 -1.25
C LEU A 17 6.88 14.87 -0.32
N ARG A 18 6.85 15.12 1.00
CA ARG A 18 7.64 14.33 1.97
C ARG A 18 7.25 12.85 1.99
N LYS A 19 5.96 12.53 1.89
CA LYS A 19 5.50 11.13 1.77
C LYS A 19 6.00 10.46 0.49
N LEU A 20 6.12 11.19 -0.62
CA LEU A 20 6.67 10.66 -1.87
C LEU A 20 8.16 10.40 -1.73
N ILE A 21 8.92 11.33 -1.15
CA ILE A 21 10.37 11.16 -0.89
C ILE A 21 10.62 9.96 0.03
N CYS A 22 9.90 9.85 1.16
CA CYS A 22 10.04 8.70 2.07
C CYS A 22 9.65 7.36 1.43
N LYS A 23 8.75 7.38 0.44
CA LYS A 23 8.40 6.18 -0.33
C LYS A 23 9.48 5.84 -1.33
N GLY A 24 9.97 6.82 -2.09
CA GLY A 24 11.05 6.65 -3.07
C GLY A 24 12.31 6.10 -2.41
N LEU A 25 12.81 6.77 -1.36
CA LEU A 25 13.98 6.33 -0.61
C LEU A 25 13.78 4.95 0.04
N GLY A 26 12.56 4.58 0.41
CA GLY A 26 12.28 3.25 0.95
C GLY A 26 12.32 2.10 -0.07
N TYR A 27 12.47 2.39 -1.37
CA TYR A 27 12.69 1.40 -2.43
C TYR A 27 14.12 1.46 -3.00
N VAL A 28 14.93 2.43 -2.58
CA VAL A 28 16.32 2.54 -2.97
C VAL A 28 17.16 1.80 -1.93
N ASP A 29 18.05 0.93 -2.38
CA ASP A 29 18.99 0.26 -1.50
C ASP A 29 20.13 1.22 -1.13
N LEU A 30 19.95 1.95 -0.04
CA LEU A 30 20.96 2.88 0.49
C LEU A 30 22.07 2.16 1.28
N SER A 31 22.08 0.83 1.30
CA SER A 31 23.21 0.04 1.82
C SER A 31 24.25 -0.26 0.74
N ASP A 32 23.91 -0.13 -0.54
CA ASP A 32 24.84 -0.25 -1.66
C ASP A 32 25.66 1.03 -1.85
N VAL A 33 26.99 0.90 -1.79
CA VAL A 33 27.95 2.02 -1.86
C VAL A 33 27.86 2.75 -3.21
N SER A 34 27.63 2.02 -4.31
CA SER A 34 27.54 2.61 -5.65
C SER A 34 26.29 3.49 -5.79
N THR A 35 25.15 2.98 -5.31
CA THR A 35 23.88 3.72 -5.25
C THR A 35 23.98 4.95 -4.35
N VAL A 36 24.67 4.85 -3.21
CA VAL A 36 24.89 5.99 -2.30
C VAL A 36 25.75 7.06 -2.95
N LEU A 37 26.84 6.71 -3.65
CA LEU A 37 27.70 7.67 -4.35
C LEU A 37 26.95 8.44 -5.45
N GLN A 38 26.09 7.77 -6.21
CA GLN A 38 25.28 8.41 -7.26
C GLN A 38 24.23 9.38 -6.70
N LEU A 39 23.80 9.17 -5.45
CA LEU A 39 22.77 9.98 -4.80
C LEU A 39 23.34 10.92 -3.73
N GLU A 40 24.66 10.93 -3.52
CA GLU A 40 25.34 11.66 -2.45
C GLU A 40 24.93 13.13 -2.37
N PRO A 41 24.90 13.91 -3.48
CA PRO A 41 24.56 15.33 -3.40
C PRO A 41 23.14 15.57 -2.89
N ALA A 42 22.21 14.70 -3.28
CA ALA A 42 20.81 14.77 -2.86
C ALA A 42 20.63 14.32 -1.41
N LEU A 43 21.32 13.24 -1.00
CA LEU A 43 21.28 12.72 0.37
C LEU A 43 21.90 13.73 1.35
N SER A 44 23.04 14.33 1.01
CA SER A 44 23.73 15.35 1.81
C SER A 44 22.90 16.62 1.94
N PHE A 45 22.25 17.07 0.87
CA PHE A 45 21.31 18.19 0.95
C PHE A 45 20.12 17.90 1.87
N MET A 46 19.54 16.69 1.79
CA MET A 46 18.44 16.30 2.68
C MET A 46 18.86 16.20 4.15
N LYS A 47 20.06 15.68 4.44
CA LYS A 47 20.65 15.66 5.79
C LYS A 47 20.81 17.09 6.33
N LEU A 48 21.38 18.00 5.53
CA LEU A 48 21.55 19.41 5.90
C LEU A 48 20.22 20.10 6.23
N LEU A 49 19.16 19.81 5.46
CA LEU A 49 17.83 20.36 5.74
C LEU A 49 17.24 19.86 7.07
N ILE A 50 17.49 18.60 7.43
CA ILE A 50 17.08 18.05 8.72
C ILE A 50 17.85 18.73 9.85
N GLU A 51 19.17 18.90 9.72
CA GLU A 51 20.00 19.57 10.73
C GLU A 51 19.60 21.03 10.92
N ARG A 52 19.36 21.78 9.83
CA ARG A 52 18.85 23.16 9.91
C ARG A 52 17.49 23.26 10.61
N PHE A 53 16.65 22.24 10.47
CA PHE A 53 15.38 22.18 11.18
C PHE A 53 15.58 21.96 12.68
N LYS A 54 16.47 21.04 13.07
CA LYS A 54 16.80 20.76 14.48
C LYS A 54 17.32 21.99 15.23
N VAL A 55 18.10 22.84 14.56
CA VAL A 55 18.58 24.11 15.14
C VAL A 55 17.44 25.08 15.48
N ARG A 56 16.34 25.03 14.74
CA ARG A 56 15.19 25.94 14.91
C ARG A 56 14.08 25.38 15.81
N GLY A 57 14.16 24.11 16.20
CA GLY A 57 13.15 23.45 17.04
C GLY A 57 13.28 21.93 17.04
N GLN A 58 12.54 21.26 17.91
CA GLN A 58 12.61 19.81 18.03
C GLN A 58 11.82 19.12 16.91
N LEU A 59 12.43 18.11 16.26
CA LEU A 59 11.76 17.32 15.21
C LEU A 59 10.49 16.64 15.71
N GLU A 60 10.43 16.31 16.99
CA GLU A 60 9.32 15.63 17.68
C GLU A 60 8.10 16.55 17.86
N GLU A 61 8.33 17.85 17.97
CA GLU A 61 7.30 18.88 18.13
C GLU A 61 6.81 19.40 16.78
N ALA A 62 7.47 19.01 15.68
CA ALA A 62 7.03 19.40 14.34
C ALA A 62 5.61 18.89 14.08
N ARG A 63 4.77 19.72 13.44
CA ARG A 63 3.39 19.40 12.99
C ARG A 63 3.26 18.06 12.24
N ILE A 64 4.38 17.52 11.72
CA ILE A 64 4.48 16.23 11.04
C ILE A 64 5.75 15.45 11.49
N ALA A 65 6.01 15.39 12.79
CA ALA A 65 7.17 14.73 13.40
C ALA A 65 7.43 13.30 12.90
N LYS A 66 6.37 12.50 12.75
CA LYS A 66 6.46 11.10 12.30
C LYS A 66 7.10 10.93 10.91
N GLN A 67 6.98 11.91 10.02
CA GLN A 67 7.60 11.85 8.69
C GLN A 67 9.06 12.28 8.74
N TRP A 68 9.39 13.26 9.58
CA TRP A 68 10.77 13.71 9.81
C TRP A 68 11.62 12.62 10.44
N LEU A 69 11.13 11.98 11.50
CA LEU A 69 11.80 10.86 12.16
C LEU A 69 12.02 9.68 11.19
N ARG A 70 11.04 9.42 10.31
CA ARG A 70 11.17 8.37 9.30
C ARG A 70 12.23 8.71 8.24
N LEU A 71 12.26 9.95 7.76
CA LEU A 71 13.26 10.40 6.80
C LEU A 71 14.66 10.36 7.41
N GLN A 72 14.81 10.81 8.66
CA GLN A 72 16.06 10.72 9.40
C GLN A 72 16.53 9.26 9.52
N GLY A 73 15.65 8.33 9.89
CA GLY A 73 16.00 6.90 9.96
C GLY A 73 16.41 6.28 8.63
N LEU A 74 15.86 6.75 7.50
CA LEU A 74 16.26 6.29 6.17
C LEU A 74 17.62 6.84 5.73
N LEU A 75 18.00 8.03 6.23
CA LEU A 75 19.26 8.70 5.87
C LEU A 75 20.42 8.35 6.81
N ALA A 76 20.14 7.71 7.95
CA ALA A 76 21.12 7.29 8.96
C ALA A 76 21.79 5.93 8.64
N VAL A 77 21.70 5.45 7.40
CA VAL A 77 22.43 4.25 6.97
C VAL A 77 23.89 4.63 6.78
N ASP A 78 24.73 4.30 7.75
CA ASP A 78 26.19 4.35 7.63
C ASP A 78 26.68 3.02 7.05
N PRO A 79 27.38 3.01 5.90
CA PRO A 79 27.85 1.78 5.25
C PRO A 79 28.92 0.99 6.03
N THR A 80 29.40 1.47 7.18
CA THR A 80 30.62 0.97 7.84
C THR A 80 30.40 0.15 9.12
N THR A 81 29.16 -0.15 9.53
CA THR A 81 28.89 -0.88 10.80
C THR A 81 28.31 -2.29 10.65
N GLN A 82 28.52 -2.96 9.50
CA GLN A 82 28.17 -4.38 9.31
C GLN A 82 29.39 -5.30 9.13
N ALA A 83 30.45 -5.09 9.91
CA ALA A 83 31.58 -6.03 9.96
C ALA A 83 31.72 -6.79 11.29
N GLU A 84 31.07 -6.37 12.39
CA GLU A 84 31.29 -7.00 13.70
C GLU A 84 30.00 -7.12 14.51
N ALA A 85 29.22 -8.19 14.26
CA ALA A 85 28.23 -8.70 15.21
C ALA A 85 27.73 -10.10 14.81
N ASN A 86 28.67 -11.02 14.58
CA ASN A 86 28.41 -12.46 14.61
C ASN A 86 29.20 -13.05 15.79
N SER A 87 28.66 -12.96 17.02
CA SER A 87 28.97 -13.90 18.12
C SER A 87 28.12 -13.58 19.37
N GLU A 88 27.19 -14.48 19.65
CA GLU A 88 26.73 -14.96 20.97
C GLU A 88 26.77 -14.05 22.23
N SER A 89 25.59 -13.83 22.83
CA SER A 89 25.18 -14.37 24.17
C SER A 89 23.99 -13.55 24.70
N TYR A 90 22.82 -14.15 24.92
CA TYR A 90 22.37 -14.74 26.19
C TYR A 90 22.44 -13.80 27.40
N PHE A 91 21.49 -12.86 27.50
CA PHE A 91 20.89 -12.52 28.80
C PHE A 91 19.50 -11.93 28.64
N GLU A 92 18.54 -12.60 29.26
CA GLU A 92 17.11 -12.27 29.31
C GLU A 92 16.85 -11.47 30.58
N SER A 93 16.17 -10.32 30.50
CA SER A 93 15.42 -9.74 31.63
C SER A 93 14.37 -8.72 31.14
N SER A 94 13.16 -9.26 30.93
CA SER A 94 11.86 -8.74 31.39
C SER A 94 11.69 -7.24 31.68
N VAL A 95 11.02 -6.53 30.76
CA VAL A 95 10.04 -5.48 31.13
C VAL A 95 8.81 -5.52 30.20
N SER A 96 7.70 -5.93 30.81
CA SER A 96 6.29 -5.55 30.60
C SER A 96 5.79 -5.04 29.24
N MET A 97 4.94 -5.88 28.61
CA MET A 97 3.67 -5.55 27.94
C MET A 97 3.45 -4.10 27.47
N THR A 98 3.94 -3.75 26.28
CA THR A 98 3.23 -2.78 25.41
C THR A 98 3.24 -3.24 23.94
N SER A 99 2.04 -3.49 23.41
CA SER A 99 1.66 -3.50 22.00
C SER A 99 2.68 -4.09 21.00
N ARG A 100 2.59 -5.41 20.76
CA ARG A 100 3.16 -6.03 19.55
C ARG A 100 2.57 -5.34 18.33
N ARG A 101 3.29 -4.35 17.80
CA ARG A 101 2.99 -3.71 16.53
C ARG A 101 3.21 -4.75 15.45
N ARG A 102 2.16 -5.53 15.11
CA ARG A 102 2.21 -6.51 14.02
C ARG A 102 2.70 -5.77 12.77
N VAL A 103 3.94 -6.05 12.35
CA VAL A 103 4.43 -5.61 11.05
C VAL A 103 3.51 -6.27 10.03
N ALA A 104 2.61 -5.49 9.43
CA ALA A 104 1.68 -6.02 8.44
C ALA A 104 2.50 -6.53 7.25
N VAL A 105 2.60 -7.86 7.12
CA VAL A 105 3.24 -8.51 5.98
C VAL A 105 2.49 -8.06 4.73
N LYS A 106 3.14 -7.21 3.93
CA LYS A 106 2.57 -6.66 2.69
C LYS A 106 2.65 -7.71 1.59
N THR A 107 1.81 -7.55 0.56
CA THR A 107 1.93 -8.29 -0.70
C THR A 107 3.37 -8.20 -1.21
N ARG A 108 3.97 -9.33 -1.60
CA ARG A 108 5.35 -9.41 -2.14
C ARG A 108 5.28 -9.82 -3.61
N THR A 109 6.07 -9.15 -4.45
CA THR A 109 6.26 -9.47 -5.88
C THR A 109 7.75 -9.68 -6.20
N ALA A 110 8.53 -10.09 -5.20
CA ALA A 110 9.99 -10.20 -5.32
C ALA A 110 10.38 -11.38 -6.23
N GLY A 111 11.38 -11.17 -7.10
CA GLY A 111 11.87 -12.19 -8.02
C GLY A 111 10.83 -12.68 -9.04
N GLY A 112 9.83 -11.85 -9.38
CA GLY A 112 8.75 -12.26 -10.30
C GLY A 112 7.71 -13.20 -9.69
N GLN A 113 7.78 -13.52 -8.39
CA GLN A 113 6.78 -14.35 -7.72
C GLN A 113 5.77 -13.50 -6.94
N TYR A 114 4.48 -13.76 -7.16
CA TYR A 114 3.40 -13.12 -6.42
C TYR A 114 3.04 -13.87 -5.13
N ILE A 115 3.04 -13.15 -4.01
CA ILE A 115 2.56 -13.63 -2.71
C ILE A 115 1.54 -12.61 -2.16
N PRO A 116 0.25 -12.98 -2.05
CA PRO A 116 -0.77 -12.14 -1.45
C PRO A 116 -0.47 -11.86 0.02
N ASN A 117 -1.01 -10.78 0.57
CA ASN A 117 -0.94 -10.55 2.02
C ASN A 117 -1.76 -11.62 2.80
N PRO A 118 -1.46 -11.86 4.10
CA PRO A 118 -2.13 -12.92 4.87
C PRO A 118 -3.66 -12.83 4.87
N LYS A 119 -4.25 -11.63 4.93
CA LYS A 119 -5.72 -11.47 4.90
C LYS A 119 -6.37 -11.99 3.62
N ILE A 120 -5.64 -11.99 2.51
CA ILE A 120 -6.10 -12.56 1.24
C ILE A 120 -5.88 -14.06 1.23
N GLN A 121 -4.78 -14.54 1.82
CA GLN A 121 -4.49 -15.98 1.95
C GLN A 121 -5.54 -16.68 2.83
N ASP A 122 -6.00 -16.03 3.91
CA ASP A 122 -6.99 -16.55 4.86
C ASP A 122 -8.43 -16.61 4.28
N ASN A 123 -8.64 -16.17 3.03
CA ASN A 123 -9.97 -16.18 2.42
C ASN A 123 -10.33 -17.61 1.98
N PRO A 124 -11.52 -18.14 2.35
CA PRO A 124 -11.90 -19.53 2.09
C PRO A 124 -12.06 -19.88 0.59
N LEU A 125 -12.23 -18.88 -0.27
CA LEU A 125 -12.32 -19.05 -1.71
C LEU A 125 -10.97 -18.85 -2.42
N VAL A 126 -9.92 -18.52 -1.66
CA VAL A 126 -8.56 -18.37 -2.17
C VAL A 126 -7.79 -19.64 -1.87
N ARG A 127 -7.08 -20.16 -2.87
CA ARG A 127 -6.22 -21.34 -2.71
C ARG A 127 -4.96 -21.24 -3.55
N LYS A 128 -3.93 -21.96 -3.12
CA LYS A 128 -2.69 -22.12 -3.89
C LYS A 128 -2.84 -23.27 -4.90
N THR A 129 -2.33 -23.07 -6.11
CA THR A 129 -2.28 -24.10 -7.17
C THR A 129 -0.87 -24.66 -7.33
N VAL A 130 -0.78 -25.85 -7.92
CA VAL A 130 0.50 -26.48 -8.27
C VAL A 130 1.17 -25.75 -9.43
N HIS A 131 0.37 -25.34 -10.41
CA HIS A 131 0.83 -24.63 -11.59
C HIS A 131 0.66 -23.12 -11.41
N ASP A 132 1.70 -22.39 -11.80
CA ASP A 132 1.71 -20.93 -11.77
C ASP A 132 1.04 -20.37 -13.04
N VAL A 133 0.20 -19.36 -12.85
CA VAL A 133 -0.32 -18.54 -13.95
C VAL A 133 0.66 -17.39 -14.18
N VAL A 134 1.25 -17.34 -15.38
CA VAL A 134 2.11 -16.23 -15.79
C VAL A 134 1.26 -15.08 -16.32
N VAL A 135 1.49 -13.89 -15.78
CA VAL A 135 0.87 -12.63 -16.22
C VAL A 135 1.96 -11.62 -16.56
N THR A 136 1.72 -10.79 -17.56
CA THR A 136 2.68 -9.79 -18.04
C THR A 136 2.21 -8.39 -17.77
N CYS A 137 3.14 -7.49 -17.48
CA CYS A 137 2.84 -6.07 -17.38
C CYS A 137 2.59 -5.49 -18.78
N ASN A 138 1.43 -4.87 -18.99
CA ASN A 138 1.07 -4.26 -20.28
C ASN A 138 1.87 -2.99 -20.65
N LYS A 139 2.78 -2.52 -19.79
CA LYS A 139 3.63 -1.35 -20.06
C LYS A 139 5.09 -1.70 -20.31
N CYS A 140 5.63 -2.70 -19.61
CA CYS A 140 7.06 -3.01 -19.65
C CYS A 140 7.36 -4.50 -19.86
N GLY A 141 6.34 -5.32 -20.12
CA GLY A 141 6.50 -6.75 -20.36
C GLY A 141 6.82 -7.62 -19.15
N PHE A 142 7.16 -7.02 -17.99
CA PHE A 142 7.57 -7.74 -16.78
C PHE A 142 6.64 -8.92 -16.45
N GLU A 143 7.24 -10.11 -16.31
CA GLU A 143 6.54 -11.34 -15.99
C GLU A 143 6.36 -11.50 -14.48
N LEU A 144 5.13 -11.81 -14.08
CA LEU A 144 4.77 -12.15 -12.72
C LEU A 144 4.09 -13.52 -12.71
N ARG A 145 4.58 -14.40 -11.85
CA ARG A 145 4.05 -15.75 -11.62
C ARG A 145 3.12 -15.74 -10.42
N SER A 146 1.88 -16.17 -10.64
CA SER A 146 0.86 -16.28 -9.59
C SER A 146 0.47 -17.73 -9.38
N SER A 147 0.84 -18.28 -8.21
CA SER A 147 0.38 -19.58 -7.73
C SER A 147 -0.92 -19.49 -6.93
N TRP A 148 -1.59 -18.34 -6.91
CA TRP A 148 -2.76 -18.08 -6.09
C TRP A 148 -3.99 -17.84 -6.96
N VAL A 149 -5.06 -18.58 -6.69
CA VAL A 149 -6.31 -18.46 -7.43
C VAL A 149 -7.47 -18.20 -6.48
N PHE A 150 -8.46 -17.47 -6.97
CA PHE A 150 -9.76 -17.28 -6.36
C PHE A 150 -10.80 -18.09 -7.12
N ASP A 151 -11.41 -19.05 -6.44
CA ASP A 151 -12.45 -19.91 -6.98
C ASP A 151 -13.83 -19.34 -6.62
N TYR A 152 -14.57 -18.94 -7.64
CA TYR A 152 -15.90 -18.41 -7.43
C TYR A 152 -16.84 -18.81 -8.56
N ARG A 153 -17.92 -19.50 -8.19
CA ARG A 153 -18.94 -20.04 -9.12
C ARG A 153 -18.33 -20.94 -10.20
N GLY A 154 -17.40 -21.81 -9.82
CA GLY A 154 -16.73 -22.75 -10.73
C GLY A 154 -15.77 -22.09 -11.72
N LYS A 155 -15.42 -20.81 -11.53
CA LYS A 155 -14.47 -20.09 -12.37
C LYS A 155 -13.23 -19.75 -11.55
N LEU A 156 -12.11 -20.37 -11.92
CA LEU A 156 -10.80 -20.06 -11.35
C LEU A 156 -10.28 -18.75 -11.94
N ARG A 157 -9.82 -17.87 -11.06
CA ARG A 157 -9.22 -16.59 -11.43
C ARG A 157 -7.89 -16.43 -10.73
N ALA A 158 -6.81 -16.18 -11.47
CA ALA A 158 -5.52 -15.91 -10.88
C ALA A 158 -5.53 -14.56 -10.14
N LEU A 159 -5.02 -14.56 -8.93
CA LEU A 159 -4.87 -13.35 -8.13
C LEU A 159 -3.70 -12.53 -8.65
N VAL A 160 -3.92 -11.22 -8.79
CA VAL A 160 -2.90 -10.26 -9.17
C VAL A 160 -2.95 -9.02 -8.26
N PRO A 161 -1.82 -8.32 -8.05
CA PRO A 161 -1.80 -7.10 -7.25
C PRO A 161 -2.77 -6.05 -7.79
N LYS A 162 -3.65 -5.51 -6.94
CA LYS A 162 -4.58 -4.43 -7.30
C LYS A 162 -3.86 -3.22 -7.91
N ASN A 163 -2.69 -2.89 -7.39
CA ASN A 163 -1.92 -1.72 -7.81
C ASN A 163 -1.07 -1.97 -9.07
N GLY A 164 -1.18 -3.16 -9.68
CA GLY A 164 -0.40 -3.53 -10.86
C GLY A 164 1.10 -3.60 -10.60
N HIS A 165 1.89 -3.39 -11.66
CA HIS A 165 3.34 -3.36 -11.60
C HIS A 165 3.82 -1.98 -11.13
N LEU A 166 4.08 -1.84 -9.82
CA LEU A 166 4.40 -0.57 -9.17
C LEU A 166 5.50 0.26 -9.85
N PRO A 167 6.64 -0.31 -10.31
CA PRO A 167 7.72 0.46 -10.95
C PRO A 167 7.28 1.28 -12.16
N CYS A 168 6.39 0.75 -13.01
CA CYS A 168 5.91 1.44 -14.21
C CYS A 168 4.43 1.88 -14.13
N GLY A 169 3.72 1.51 -13.06
CA GLY A 169 2.29 1.69 -12.91
C GLY A 169 1.46 0.98 -13.98
N GLY A 170 1.99 -0.10 -14.56
CA GLY A 170 1.30 -0.92 -15.56
C GLY A 170 0.34 -1.92 -14.92
N ARG A 171 -0.57 -2.47 -15.71
CA ARG A 171 -1.51 -3.51 -15.26
C ARG A 171 -1.01 -4.87 -15.71
N TYR A 172 -1.21 -5.87 -14.87
CA TYR A 172 -0.97 -7.26 -15.25
C TYR A 172 -2.12 -7.77 -16.12
N VAL A 173 -1.76 -8.39 -17.23
CA VAL A 173 -2.66 -9.04 -18.19
C VAL A 173 -2.24 -10.50 -18.37
N SER A 174 -3.17 -11.38 -18.70
CA SER A 174 -2.84 -12.78 -18.96
C SER A 174 -2.44 -12.95 -20.41
N VAL A 175 -1.31 -13.62 -20.65
CA VAL A 175 -0.88 -14.01 -22.00
C VAL A 175 -1.66 -15.23 -22.48
N THR A 176 -2.02 -16.14 -21.57
CA THR A 176 -2.70 -17.41 -21.85
C THR A 176 -4.24 -17.33 -21.81
N GLY A 177 -4.80 -16.12 -21.70
CA GLY A 177 -6.25 -15.92 -21.58
C GLY A 177 -6.84 -16.32 -20.22
N SER A 178 -6.01 -16.57 -19.22
CA SER A 178 -6.44 -16.88 -17.86
C SER A 178 -7.24 -15.73 -17.26
N LEU A 179 -8.35 -16.04 -16.58
CA LEU A 179 -9.16 -15.03 -15.89
C LEU A 179 -8.36 -14.45 -14.72
N LEU A 180 -8.36 -13.13 -14.58
CA LEU A 180 -7.65 -12.43 -13.51
C LEU A 180 -8.61 -11.78 -12.51
N VAL A 181 -8.16 -11.64 -11.26
CA VAL A 181 -8.87 -10.87 -10.23
C VAL A 181 -7.89 -10.17 -9.30
N TRP A 182 -8.23 -8.94 -8.88
CA TRP A 182 -7.39 -8.16 -7.97
C TRP A 182 -7.48 -8.68 -6.53
N ASP A 183 -6.36 -8.61 -5.83
CA ASP A 183 -6.18 -9.01 -4.43
C ASP A 183 -6.77 -8.04 -3.40
N THR A 184 -8.00 -7.60 -3.64
CA THR A 184 -8.72 -6.72 -2.70
C THR A 184 -9.76 -7.49 -1.92
N VAL A 185 -9.78 -7.28 -0.60
CA VAL A 185 -10.77 -7.89 0.29
C VAL A 185 -12.19 -7.61 -0.21
N GLN A 186 -12.48 -6.39 -0.67
CA GLN A 186 -13.82 -6.03 -1.15
C GLN A 186 -14.26 -6.82 -2.40
N ILE A 187 -13.33 -7.25 -3.26
CA ILE A 187 -13.64 -8.03 -4.46
C ILE A 187 -13.77 -9.52 -4.14
N LEU A 188 -12.96 -10.02 -3.20
CA LEU A 188 -12.91 -11.43 -2.79
C LEU A 188 -13.90 -11.77 -1.66
N ASP A 189 -14.54 -10.77 -1.03
CA ASP A 189 -15.52 -10.98 0.04
C ASP A 189 -16.88 -11.40 -0.53
N ILE A 190 -17.07 -12.72 -0.58
CA ILE A 190 -18.31 -13.37 -0.97
C ILE A 190 -19.06 -13.81 0.28
N CYS A 191 -20.34 -13.48 0.35
CA CYS A 191 -21.21 -13.92 1.44
C CYS A 191 -21.82 -15.31 1.16
N PRO A 192 -22.42 -15.97 2.17
CA PRO A 192 -23.10 -17.26 2.00
C PRO A 192 -24.19 -17.28 0.91
N HIS A 193 -24.74 -16.12 0.54
CA HIS A 193 -25.66 -15.96 -0.58
C HIS A 193 -24.98 -15.94 -1.95
N ASN A 194 -23.76 -16.48 -2.05
CA ASN A 194 -22.97 -16.60 -3.27
C ASN A 194 -22.85 -15.28 -4.06
N THR A 195 -22.78 -14.15 -3.35
CA THR A 195 -22.75 -12.79 -3.93
C THR A 195 -21.72 -11.97 -3.17
N ARG A 196 -21.05 -11.00 -3.82
CA ARG A 196 -20.17 -10.06 -3.13
C ARG A 196 -20.90 -9.38 -1.99
N ARG A 197 -20.35 -9.43 -0.78
CA ARG A 197 -21.02 -8.98 0.44
C ARG A 197 -21.45 -7.51 0.35
N ALA A 198 -20.62 -6.66 -0.25
CA ALA A 198 -20.89 -5.25 -0.47
C ALA A 198 -22.19 -4.96 -1.27
N ILE A 199 -22.59 -5.86 -2.17
CA ILE A 199 -23.80 -5.71 -3.02
C ILE A 199 -24.89 -6.73 -2.67
N CYS A 200 -24.73 -7.52 -1.62
CA CYS A 200 -25.75 -8.49 -1.23
C CYS A 200 -26.90 -7.80 -0.48
N VAL A 201 -28.11 -7.85 -1.04
CA VAL A 201 -29.31 -7.26 -0.43
C VAL A 201 -29.66 -7.93 0.89
N ARG A 202 -29.54 -9.27 0.97
CA ARG A 202 -29.82 -10.04 2.19
C ARG A 202 -28.87 -9.70 3.33
N CYS A 203 -27.59 -9.47 3.02
CA CYS A 203 -26.60 -9.02 4.01
C CYS A 203 -26.66 -7.51 4.29
N ARG A 204 -27.57 -6.76 3.65
CA ARG A 204 -27.60 -5.29 3.69
C ARG A 204 -26.21 -4.69 3.40
N GLY A 205 -25.58 -5.16 2.33
CA GLY A 205 -24.22 -4.77 1.95
C GLY A 205 -24.01 -3.26 1.89
N SER A 206 -22.78 -2.80 2.08
CA SER A 206 -22.46 -1.36 2.18
C SER A 206 -22.88 -0.52 0.97
N LEU A 207 -23.02 -1.14 -0.21
CA LEU A 207 -23.50 -0.48 -1.44
C LEU A 207 -25.02 -0.56 -1.61
N ILE A 208 -25.75 -1.20 -0.69
CA ILE A 208 -27.21 -1.28 -0.68
C ILE A 208 -27.77 -0.10 0.12
N CYS A 209 -28.80 0.55 -0.42
CA CYS A 209 -29.53 1.60 0.28
C CYS A 209 -30.70 1.03 1.10
N THR A 210 -31.32 1.88 1.92
CA THR A 210 -32.53 1.55 2.69
C THR A 210 -33.67 1.04 1.81
N HIS A 211 -33.73 1.46 0.54
CA HIS A 211 -34.69 0.99 -0.45
C HIS A 211 -34.37 -0.39 -1.05
N LYS A 212 -33.42 -1.15 -0.48
CA LYS A 212 -32.99 -2.49 -0.94
C LYS A 212 -32.43 -2.52 -2.37
N LYS A 213 -32.00 -1.38 -2.92
CA LYS A 213 -31.34 -1.26 -4.24
C LYS A 213 -29.88 -0.86 -4.06
N GLN A 214 -29.04 -1.13 -5.06
CA GLN A 214 -27.68 -0.57 -5.07
C GLN A 214 -27.76 0.96 -5.11
N ARG A 215 -27.01 1.65 -4.24
CA ARG A 215 -27.04 3.12 -4.08
C ARG A 215 -26.85 3.85 -5.41
N SER A 216 -25.95 3.36 -6.26
CA SER A 216 -25.67 3.92 -7.59
C SER A 216 -26.77 3.68 -8.62
N ARG A 217 -27.68 2.73 -8.38
CA ARG A 217 -28.80 2.38 -9.27
C ARG A 217 -30.17 2.74 -8.69
N CYS A 218 -30.21 3.33 -7.50
CA CYS A 218 -31.45 3.67 -6.82
C CYS A 218 -31.91 5.07 -7.24
N ARG A 219 -32.98 5.15 -8.03
CA ARG A 219 -33.54 6.43 -8.51
C ARG A 219 -33.80 7.43 -7.38
N LEU A 220 -34.34 6.96 -6.24
CA LEU A 220 -34.58 7.81 -5.06
C LEU A 220 -33.27 8.37 -4.46
N CYS A 221 -32.21 7.57 -4.40
CA CYS A 221 -30.90 8.03 -3.91
C CYS A 221 -30.21 8.97 -4.89
N LEU A 222 -30.36 8.74 -6.20
CA LEU A 222 -29.82 9.60 -7.24
C LEU A 222 -30.50 10.98 -7.24
N ALA A 223 -31.83 11.00 -7.10
CA ALA A 223 -32.61 12.24 -7.03
C ALA A 223 -32.26 13.09 -5.79
N ARG A 224 -32.02 12.45 -4.63
CA ARG A 224 -31.58 13.18 -3.42
C ARG A 224 -30.20 13.82 -3.61
N LYS A 225 -29.23 13.08 -4.17
CA LYS A 225 -27.88 13.63 -4.42
C LYS A 225 -27.90 14.85 -5.33
N GLN A 226 -28.77 14.88 -6.34
CA GLN A 226 -28.91 16.04 -7.23
C GLN A 226 -29.45 17.26 -6.48
N LYS A 227 -30.43 17.07 -5.59
CA LYS A 227 -30.97 18.14 -4.75
C LYS A 227 -29.95 18.68 -3.74
N ASP A 228 -29.16 17.81 -3.12
CA ASP A 228 -28.14 18.22 -2.15
C ASP A 228 -27.03 19.04 -2.81
N ILE A 229 -26.63 18.71 -4.06
CA ILE A 229 -25.65 19.48 -4.83
C ILE A 229 -26.21 20.85 -5.25
N SER A 230 -27.49 20.93 -5.60
CA SER A 230 -28.13 22.22 -5.94
C SER A 230 -28.39 23.13 -4.74
N LEU A 231 -28.37 22.61 -3.51
CA LEU A 231 -28.56 23.36 -2.26
C LEU A 231 -27.22 23.76 -1.60
N SER A 232 -26.09 23.38 -2.21
CA SER A 232 -24.73 23.65 -1.71
C SER A 232 -23.89 24.50 -2.68
N LEU A 233 -24.52 25.04 -3.72
CA LEU A 233 -24.04 26.09 -4.64
C LEU A 233 -24.88 27.34 -4.41
#